data_AF-M6ZTE2-F1
#
_entry.id   AF-M6ZTE2-F1
#
_cell.length_a   1.000
_cell.length_b   1.000
_cell.length_c   1.000
_cell.angle_alpha   90.00
_cell.angle_beta   90.00
_cell.angle_gamma   90.00
#
_symmetry.space_group_name_H-M   'P 1'
#
loop_
_entity.id
_entity.type
_entity.pdbx_description
1 polymer ?
#
loop_
_entity_poly.entity_id
_entity_poly.type
_entity_poly.pdbx_seq_one_letter_code
_entity_poly.pdbx_strand_id
1 'polypeptide(L)' 'MNIEQIMKDLEKMGTPSVKKIFINHGAQEPLFGVKIADLKKIQKKIKKTTYFH' A
#
# COMPACT_ATOMS: atom_id res chain seq x y z
N MET A 1 4.28 12.14 7.89
CA MET A 1 3.32 11.02 7.71
C MET A 1 3.62 9.98 8.77
N ASN A 2 2.63 9.48 9.52
CA ASN A 2 2.80 8.45 10.55
C ASN A 2 2.44 7.05 10.01
N ILE A 3 2.99 5.98 10.61
CA ILE A 3 2.76 4.57 10.27
C ILE A 3 1.26 4.24 10.26
N GLU A 4 0.52 4.67 11.28
CA GLU A 4 -0.93 4.41 11.38
C GLU A 4 -1.72 5.00 10.21
N GLN A 5 -1.33 6.20 9.77
CA GLN A 5 -1.94 6.84 8.61
C GLN A 5 -1.58 6.09 7.33
N ILE A 6 -0.34 5.61 7.20
CA ILE A 6 0.10 4.81 6.05
C ILE A 6 -0.71 3.51 5.98
N MET A 7 -0.91 2.80 7.10
CA MET A 7 -1.70 1.57 7.13
C MET A 7 -3.15 1.80 6.71
N LYS A 8 -3.79 2.88 7.21
CA LYS A 8 -5.16 3.26 6.79
C LYS A 8 -5.25 3.63 5.31
N ASP A 9 -4.26 4.35 4.78
CA ASP A 9 -4.20 4.69 3.35
C ASP A 9 -4.02 3.43 2.49
N LEU A 10 -3.17 2.48 2.90
CA LEU A 10 -2.97 1.21 2.20
C LEU A 10 -4.23 0.35 2.21
N GLU A 11 -4.93 0.28 3.33
CA GLU A 11 -6.21 -0.43 3.42
C GLU A 11 -7.26 0.16 2.48
N LYS A 12 -7.40 1.49 2.44
CA LYS A 12 -8.33 2.19 1.54
C LYS A 12 -8.00 2.04 0.06
N MET A 13 -6.72 1.93 -0.29
CA MET A 13 -6.27 1.70 -1.67
C MET A 13 -6.33 0.23 -2.08
N GLY A 14 -6.48 -0.67 -1.12
CA GLY A 14 -6.68 -2.09 -1.35
C GLY A 14 -7.95 -2.36 -2.14
N THR A 15 -7.91 -3.33 -3.05
CA THR A 15 -9.12 -3.78 -3.77
C THR A 15 -9.23 -5.29 -3.74
N PRO A 16 -10.46 -5.84 -3.64
CA PRO A 16 -10.67 -7.29 -3.57
C PRO A 16 -10.16 -8.01 -4.81
N SER A 17 -10.25 -7.38 -6.00
CA SER A 17 -9.74 -7.96 -7.25
C SER A 17 -8.22 -8.13 -7.23
N VAL A 18 -7.49 -7.11 -6.77
CA VAL A 18 -6.02 -7.18 -6.67
C VAL A 18 -5.59 -8.13 -5.54
N LYS A 19 -6.33 -8.13 -4.42
CA LYS A 19 -6.11 -9.11 -3.34
C LYS A 19 -6.25 -10.54 -3.88
N LYS A 20 -7.31 -10.86 -4.63
CA LYS A 20 -7.52 -12.17 -5.27
C LYS A 20 -6.37 -12.54 -6.21
N ILE A 21 -5.90 -11.61 -7.05
CA ILE A 21 -4.76 -11.84 -7.93
C ILE A 21 -3.53 -12.26 -7.12
N PHE A 22 -3.20 -11.52 -6.05
CA PHE A 22 -2.04 -11.86 -5.21
C PHE A 22 -2.20 -13.21 -4.50
N ILE A 23 -3.37 -13.51 -3.96
CA ILE A 23 -3.66 -14.82 -3.34
C ILE A 23 -3.48 -15.94 -4.37
N ASN A 24 -4.00 -15.77 -5.60
CA ASN A 24 -3.84 -16.75 -6.68
C ASN A 24 -2.38 -16.96 -7.09
N HIS A 25 -1.53 -15.94 -6.89
CA HIS A 25 -0.08 -16.03 -7.09
C HIS A 25 0.67 -16.55 -5.85
N GLY A 26 -0.03 -17.00 -4.81
CA GLY A 26 0.55 -17.61 -3.61
C GLY A 26 0.86 -16.64 -2.47
N ALA A 27 0.41 -15.39 -2.54
CA ALA A 27 0.50 -14.50 -1.38
C ALA A 27 -0.37 -15.02 -0.23
N GLN A 28 0.09 -14.86 1.01
CA GLN A 28 -0.63 -15.24 2.22
C GLN A 28 -1.09 -13.99 2.98
N GLU A 29 -2.21 -14.11 3.70
CA GLU A 29 -2.69 -13.05 4.57
C GLU A 29 -1.71 -12.76 5.73
N PRO A 30 -1.62 -11.50 6.20
CA PRO A 30 -2.44 -10.33 5.86
C PRO A 30 -1.92 -9.51 4.66
N LEU A 31 -2.80 -9.21 3.69
CA LEU A 31 -2.54 -8.22 2.63
C LEU A 31 -3.80 -7.44 2.23
N PHE A 32 -3.61 -6.16 1.89
CA PHE A 32 -4.70 -5.27 1.46
C PHE A 32 -5.00 -5.36 -0.04
N GLY A 33 -4.07 -5.86 -0.86
CA GLY A 33 -4.27 -5.92 -2.32
C GLY A 33 -4.18 -4.56 -3.01
N VAL A 34 -3.06 -3.86 -2.81
CA VAL A 34 -2.81 -2.52 -3.39
C VAL A 34 -2.07 -2.65 -4.72
N LYS A 35 -2.45 -1.84 -5.71
CA LYS A 35 -1.74 -1.79 -7.01
C LYS A 35 -0.37 -1.12 -6.86
N ILE A 36 0.61 -1.57 -7.63
CA ILE A 36 1.96 -1.00 -7.65
C ILE A 36 1.98 0.50 -8.00
N ALA A 37 1.05 0.94 -8.86
CA ALA A 37 0.91 2.36 -9.23
C ALA A 37 0.55 3.24 -8.02
N ASP A 38 -0.35 2.78 -7.15
CA ASP A 38 -0.78 3.51 -5.97
C ASP A 38 0.28 3.45 -4.85
N LEU A 39 0.97 2.31 -4.71
CA LEU A 39 2.14 2.21 -3.82
C LEU A 39 3.22 3.23 -4.17
N LYS A 40 3.50 3.46 -5.46
CA LYS A 40 4.47 4.49 -5.91
C LYS A 40 4.04 5.90 -5.53
N LYS A 41 2.72 6.21 -5.49
CA LYS A 41 2.22 7.51 -5.04
C LYS A 41 2.50 7.72 -3.55
N ILE A 42 2.24 6.71 -2.72
CA ILE A 42 2.54 6.75 -1.28
C ILE A 42 4.05 6.89 -1.06
N GLN A 43 4.88 6.11 -1.76
CA GLN A 43 6.35 6.19 -1.64
C GLN A 43 6.86 7.61 -1.92
N LYS A 44 6.35 8.29 -2.96
CA LYS A 44 6.72 9.68 -3.25
C LYS A 44 6.32 10.65 -2.13
N LYS A 45 5.11 10.48 -1.55
CA LYS A 45 4.64 11.27 -0.41
C LYS A 45 5.53 11.08 0.83
N ILE A 46 5.90 9.83 1.14
CA ILE A 46 6.77 9.50 2.28
C ILE A 46 8.18 10.08 2.07
N LYS A 47 8.80 9.84 0.91
CA LYS A 47 10.13 10.39 0.60
C LYS A 47 10.18 11.91 0.79
N LYS A 48 9.20 12.66 0.27
CA LYS A 48 9.13 14.12 0.46
C LYS A 48 9.06 14.52 1.93
N THR A 49 8.48 13.70 2.81
CA THR A 49 8.45 13.96 4.26
C THR A 49 9.78 13.61 4.94
N THR A 50 10.46 12.54 4.53
CA THR A 50 11.66 12.02 5.23
C THR A 50 12.95 12.77 4.88
N TYR A 51 13.07 13.35 3.68
CA TYR A 51 14.27 14.10 3.26
C TYR A 51 14.26 15.60 3.67
N PHE A 52 13.25 16.04 4.42
CA PHE A 52 13.16 17.40 4.98
C PHE A 52 13.49 17.42 6.49
N HIS A 53 14.43 16.56 6.91
CA HIS A 53 15.02 16.58 8.25
C HIS A 53 16.53 16.77 8.12
#